data_AF-A0A2N6AAL0-F1
#
_entry.id   AF-A0A2N6AAL0-F1
#
_cell.length_a   1.000
_cell.length_b   1.000
_cell.length_c   1.000
_cell.angle_alpha   90.00
_cell.angle_beta   90.00
_cell.angle_gamma   90.00
#
_symmetry.space_group_name_H-M   'P 1'
#
loop_
_entity.id
_entity.type
_entity.pdbx_description
1 polymer ?
#
loop_
_entity_poly.entity_id
_entity_poly.type
_entity_poly.pdbx_seq_one_letter_code
_entity_poly.pdbx_strand_id
1 'polypeptide(L)'
;MSEMYNVALRYTIKAGGYHGIITWTSFESKEDFDKFYTEKIRENQEVVEEGISEERCMDLTATTPLACRIAAAHEEANSSGGEISKFILEAEMQKAVFAHTQDRKRLGIK
;
A
#
# COMPACT_ATOMS: atom_id res chain seq x y z
N MET A 1 13.35 -20.67 13.86
CA MET A 1 13.34 -19.40 13.11
C MET A 1 12.44 -18.47 13.89
N SER A 2 12.88 -17.28 14.28
CA SER A 2 11.99 -16.27 14.85
C SER A 2 11.03 -15.84 13.74
N GLU A 3 9.73 -15.89 14.00
CA GLU A 3 8.74 -15.34 13.07
C GLU A 3 8.92 -13.80 13.04
N MET A 4 8.98 -13.23 11.84
CA MET A 4 9.09 -11.78 11.67
C MET A 4 7.81 -11.10 12.17
N TYR A 5 7.94 -9.89 12.72
CA TYR A 5 6.81 -9.07 13.13
C TYR A 5 6.25 -8.29 11.91
N ASN A 6 5.22 -8.83 11.26
CA ASN A 6 4.64 -8.21 10.08
C ASN A 6 3.52 -7.22 10.44
N VAL A 7 3.48 -6.11 9.72
CA VAL A 7 2.50 -5.04 9.93
C VAL A 7 1.91 -4.62 8.59
N ALA A 8 0.58 -4.60 8.50
CA ALA A 8 -0.15 -4.02 7.40
C ALA A 8 -0.52 -2.57 7.72
N LEU A 9 -0.18 -1.66 6.81
CA LEU A 9 -0.35 -0.21 6.95
C LEU A 9 -1.22 0.31 5.82
N ARG A 10 -2.11 1.26 6.12
CA ARG A 10 -2.93 1.94 5.12
C ARG A 10 -2.59 3.40 5.06
N TYR A 11 -2.39 3.91 3.86
CA TYR A 11 -2.18 5.34 3.66
C TYR A 11 -3.43 6.15 4.00
N THR A 12 -3.27 7.14 4.88
CA THR A 12 -4.32 8.07 5.28
C THR A 12 -4.57 9.11 4.19
N ILE A 13 -5.54 10.01 4.41
CA ILE A 13 -5.82 11.12 3.48
C ILE A 13 -4.63 12.09 3.34
N LYS A 14 -3.75 12.19 4.35
CA LYS A 14 -2.57 13.07 4.29
C LYS A 14 -1.53 12.60 3.28
N ALA A 15 -1.58 11.33 2.87
CA ALA A 15 -0.68 10.75 1.88
C ALA A 15 -1.02 11.10 0.42
N GLY A 16 -2.02 11.96 0.18
CA GLY A 16 -2.36 12.41 -1.17
C GLY A 16 -2.95 11.29 -2.03
N GLY A 17 -2.51 11.17 -3.29
CA GLY A 17 -3.02 10.14 -4.21
C GLY A 17 -2.83 8.70 -3.75
N TYR A 18 -1.98 8.44 -2.75
CA TYR A 18 -1.81 7.13 -2.12
C TYR A 18 -2.91 6.74 -1.14
N HIS A 19 -3.85 7.63 -0.83
CA HIS A 19 -4.90 7.38 0.15
C HIS A 19 -5.65 6.06 -0.09
N GLY A 20 -5.74 5.23 0.95
CA GLY A 20 -6.44 3.96 0.94
C GLY A 20 -5.63 2.77 0.39
N ILE A 21 -4.42 2.99 -0.13
CA ILE A 21 -3.50 1.91 -0.46
C ILE A 21 -3.08 1.19 0.82
N ILE A 22 -3.18 -0.15 0.82
CA ILE A 22 -2.67 -0.99 1.90
C ILE A 22 -1.36 -1.62 1.45
N THR A 23 -0.31 -1.42 2.25
CA THR A 23 1.00 -2.05 2.11
C THR A 23 1.30 -2.87 3.35
N TRP A 24 2.36 -3.67 3.31
CA TRP A 24 2.85 -4.34 4.50
C TRP A 24 4.37 -4.38 4.52
N THR A 25 4.93 -4.53 5.71
CA THR A 25 6.37 -4.66 5.90
C THR A 25 6.66 -5.52 7.14
N SER A 26 7.90 -5.98 7.27
CA SER A 26 8.35 -6.90 8.31
C SER A 26 9.42 -6.25 9.18
N PHE A 27 9.33 -6.48 10.48
CA PHE A 27 10.33 -6.07 11.46
C PHE A 27 10.85 -7.29 12.20
N GLU A 28 12.04 -7.16 12.80
CA GLU A 28 12.58 -8.23 13.65
C GLU A 28 11.77 -8.41 14.94
N SER A 29 11.12 -7.33 15.42
CA SER A 29 10.39 -7.29 16.67
C SER A 29 9.32 -6.17 16.67
N LYS A 30 8.43 -6.19 17.67
CA LYS A 30 7.47 -5.09 17.88
C LYS A 30 8.20 -3.80 18.27
N GLU A 31 9.28 -3.91 19.03
CA GLU A 31 10.08 -2.76 19.47
C GLU A 31 10.71 -2.01 18.29
N ASP A 32 11.10 -2.72 17.23
CA ASP A 32 11.65 -2.10 16.03
C ASP A 32 10.56 -1.44 15.18
N PHE A 33 9.37 -2.03 15.13
CA PHE A 33 8.20 -1.37 14.55
C PHE A 33 7.88 -0.07 15.30
N ASP A 34 7.84 -0.08 16.63
CA ASP A 34 7.49 1.10 17.42
C ASP A 34 8.51 2.25 17.23
N LYS A 35 9.80 1.93 17.04
CA LYS A 35 10.84 2.91 16.67
C LYS A 35 10.63 3.48 15.27
N PHE A 36 10.22 2.64 14.32
CA PHE A 36 9.90 3.07 12.96
C PHE A 36 8.63 3.94 12.93
N TYR A 37 7.58 3.56 13.67
CA TYR A 37 6.23 4.13 13.58
C TYR A 37 6.07 5.47 14.33
N THR A 38 6.90 6.43 13.94
CA THR A 38 6.94 7.82 14.43
C THR A 38 5.64 8.58 14.13
N GLU A 39 5.45 9.73 14.79
CA GLU A 39 4.30 10.62 14.56
C GLU A 39 4.13 10.99 13.08
N LYS A 40 5.21 11.32 12.38
CA LYS A 40 5.20 11.62 10.94
C LYS A 40 4.65 10.46 10.09
N ILE A 41 4.98 9.22 10.46
CA ILE A 41 4.44 8.04 9.77
C ILE A 41 2.97 7.86 10.13
N ARG A 42 2.59 7.99 11.41
CA ARG A 42 1.19 7.92 11.87
C ARG A 42 0.26 8.92 11.18
N GLU A 43 0.79 10.08 10.80
CA GLU A 43 0.03 11.06 10.04
C GLU A 43 -0.33 10.55 8.64
N ASN A 44 0.59 9.85 7.99
CA ASN A 44 0.45 9.39 6.61
C ASN A 44 -0.05 7.95 6.49
N GLN A 45 0.08 7.16 7.54
CA GLN A 45 -0.23 5.74 7.57
C GLN A 45 -0.90 5.36 8.88
N GLU A 46 -1.93 4.52 8.79
CA GLU A 46 -2.59 3.89 9.94
C GLU A 46 -2.33 2.39 9.95
N VAL A 47 -2.19 1.80 11.13
CA VAL A 47 -2.09 0.34 11.29
C VAL A 47 -3.44 -0.28 10.98
N VAL A 48 -3.47 -1.21 10.03
CA VAL A 48 -4.65 -2.05 9.75
C VAL A 48 -4.64 -3.26 10.67
N GLU A 49 -3.50 -3.96 10.74
CA GLU A 49 -3.29 -5.16 11.55
C GLU A 49 -1.77 -5.36 11.76
N GLU A 50 -1.35 -5.85 12.91
CA GLU A 50 0.07 -6.07 13.27
C GLU A 50 0.29 -7.41 13.97
N GLY A 51 1.52 -7.94 13.91
CA GLY A 51 1.86 -9.25 14.50
C GLY A 51 1.21 -10.42 13.77
N ILE A 52 1.01 -10.28 12.46
CA ILE A 52 0.26 -11.22 11.61
C ILE A 52 1.17 -12.02 10.68
N SER A 53 0.64 -13.11 10.10
CA SER A 53 1.35 -13.89 9.09
C SER A 53 1.50 -13.12 7.78
N GLU A 54 2.50 -13.50 6.98
CA GLU A 54 2.70 -12.97 5.63
C GLU A 54 1.46 -13.23 4.74
N GLU A 55 0.81 -14.38 4.89
CA GLU A 55 -0.43 -14.70 4.17
C GLU A 55 -1.55 -13.70 4.48
N ARG A 56 -1.72 -13.35 5.77
CA ARG A 56 -2.69 -12.35 6.19
C ARG A 56 -2.33 -10.95 5.66
N CYS A 57 -1.05 -10.59 5.62
CA CYS A 57 -0.59 -9.35 5.01
C CYS A 57 -0.97 -9.28 3.52
N MET A 58 -0.74 -10.36 2.77
CA MET A 58 -1.14 -10.43 1.36
C MET A 58 -2.64 -10.35 1.16
N ASP A 59 -3.45 -10.95 2.04
CA ASP A 59 -4.91 -10.83 1.98
C ASP A 59 -5.36 -9.40 2.20
N LEU A 60 -4.78 -8.70 3.18
CA LEU A 60 -5.10 -7.30 3.48
C LEU A 60 -4.69 -6.39 2.32
N THR A 61 -3.51 -6.55 1.73
CA THR A 61 -3.11 -5.73 0.58
C THR A 61 -3.99 -5.96 -0.64
N ALA A 62 -4.47 -7.19 -0.85
CA ALA A 62 -5.40 -7.53 -1.91
C ALA A 62 -6.77 -6.83 -1.77
N THR A 63 -7.14 -6.37 -0.58
CA THR A 63 -8.37 -5.59 -0.38
C THR A 63 -8.26 -4.14 -0.85
N THR A 64 -7.08 -3.69 -1.30
CA THR A 64 -6.87 -2.33 -1.81
C THR A 64 -7.77 -2.06 -3.03
N PRO A 65 -8.68 -1.06 -2.97
CA PRO A 65 -9.54 -0.74 -4.10
C PRO A 65 -8.75 -0.30 -5.33
N LEU A 66 -9.23 -0.68 -6.53
CA LEU A 66 -8.60 -0.26 -7.80
C LEU A 66 -8.55 1.27 -7.92
N ALA A 67 -9.59 1.98 -7.46
CA ALA A 67 -9.65 3.43 -7.49
C ALA A 67 -8.49 4.09 -6.73
N CYS A 68 -8.08 3.51 -5.59
CA CYS A 68 -6.91 3.98 -4.84
C CYS A 68 -5.62 3.80 -5.65
N ARG A 69 -5.46 2.66 -6.35
CA ARG A 69 -4.29 2.41 -7.21
C ARG A 69 -4.23 3.36 -8.41
N ILE A 70 -5.39 3.68 -8.98
CA ILE A 70 -5.52 4.68 -10.05
C ILE A 70 -5.13 6.08 -9.55
N ALA A 71 -5.58 6.48 -8.36
CA ALA A 71 -5.20 7.76 -7.76
C ALA A 71 -3.68 7.84 -7.51
N ALA A 72 -3.06 6.77 -7.01
CA ALA A 72 -1.62 6.69 -6.83
C ALA A 72 -0.85 6.79 -8.16
N ALA A 73 -1.35 6.14 -9.22
CA ALA A 73 -0.76 6.26 -10.56
C ALA A 73 -0.81 7.71 -11.09
N HIS A 74 -1.87 8.45 -10.78
CA HIS A 74 -1.96 9.87 -11.12
C HIS A 74 -0.97 10.73 -10.33
N GLU A 75 -0.80 10.46 -9.03
CA GLU A 75 0.21 11.14 -8.19
C GLU A 75 1.62 10.93 -8.75
N GLU A 76 1.98 9.68 -9.07
CA GLU A 76 3.29 9.34 -9.64
C GLU A 76 3.54 9.97 -11.00
N ALA A 77 2.51 10.06 -11.83
CA ALA A 77 2.61 10.69 -13.14
C ALA A 77 2.67 12.22 -13.08
N ASN A 78 2.29 12.83 -11.95
CA ASN A 78 2.31 14.27 -11.76
C ASN A 78 3.72 14.71 -11.36
N SER A 79 4.53 15.05 -12.36
CA SER A 79 5.82 15.74 -12.14
C SER A 79 5.57 16.99 -11.29
N SER A 80 6.51 17.38 -10.42
CA SER A 80 6.37 18.51 -9.47
C SER A 80 6.16 19.92 -10.09
N GLY A 81 5.77 20.01 -11.36
CA GLY A 81 5.36 21.21 -12.09
C GLY A 81 3.94 21.16 -12.69
N GLY A 82 3.12 20.15 -12.36
CA GLY A 82 1.69 20.09 -12.78
C GLY A 82 1.43 19.48 -14.16
N GLU A 83 2.48 19.04 -14.86
CA GLU A 83 2.36 18.28 -16.11
C GLU A 83 2.34 16.78 -15.83
N ILE A 84 1.28 16.13 -16.29
CA ILE A 84 1.13 14.67 -16.22
C ILE A 84 1.96 14.02 -17.32
N SER A 85 2.95 13.22 -16.92
CA SER A 85 3.68 12.37 -17.84
C SER A 85 2.81 11.21 -18.29
N LYS A 86 2.33 11.25 -19.54
CA LYS A 86 1.51 10.18 -20.14
C LYS A 86 2.19 8.83 -20.08
N PHE A 87 3.50 8.79 -20.31
CA PHE A 87 4.29 7.56 -20.26
C PHE A 87 4.28 6.93 -18.87
N ILE A 88 4.50 7.74 -17.82
CA ILE A 88 4.45 7.25 -16.43
C ILE A 88 3.03 6.83 -16.08
N LEU A 89 2.02 7.63 -16.44
CA LEU A 89 0.63 7.30 -16.17
C LEU A 89 0.22 5.96 -16.79
N GLU A 90 0.53 5.74 -18.07
CA GLU A 90 0.22 4.49 -18.77
C GLU A 90 0.89 3.28 -18.09
N ALA A 91 2.17 3.42 -17.73
CA ALA A 91 2.91 2.36 -17.04
C ALA A 91 2.33 2.05 -15.66
N GLU A 92 2.01 3.06 -14.85
CA GLU A 92 1.44 2.87 -13.51
C GLU A 92 0.00 2.35 -13.55
N MET A 93 -0.80 2.77 -14.53
CA MET A 93 -2.14 2.23 -14.74
C MET A 93 -2.11 0.74 -15.10
N GLN A 94 -1.16 0.31 -15.94
CA GLN A 94 -0.97 -1.10 -16.26
C GLN A 94 -0.62 -1.92 -15.01
N LYS A 95 0.26 -1.39 -14.16
CA LYS A 95 0.58 -2.03 -12.86
C LYS A 95 -0.64 -2.09 -11.94
N ALA A 96 -1.42 -1.02 -11.85
CA ALA A 96 -2.64 -0.96 -11.04
C ALA A 96 -3.66 -2.02 -11.47
N VAL A 97 -3.92 -2.14 -12.77
CA VAL A 97 -4.84 -3.14 -13.35
C VAL A 97 -4.32 -4.56 -13.13
N PHE A 98 -3.01 -4.79 -13.36
CA PHE A 98 -2.40 -6.09 -13.13
C PHE A 98 -2.52 -6.52 -11.67
N ALA A 99 -2.12 -5.65 -10.74
CA ALA A 99 -2.21 -5.90 -9.30
C ALA A 99 -3.65 -6.22 -8.90
N HIS A 100 -4.61 -5.37 -9.29
CA HIS A 100 -6.03 -5.61 -9.01
C HIS A 100 -6.54 -6.95 -9.57
N THR A 101 -6.08 -7.35 -10.75
CA THR A 101 -6.46 -8.64 -11.35
C THR A 101 -5.91 -9.82 -10.53
N GLN A 102 -4.68 -9.73 -10.03
CA GLN A 102 -4.11 -10.76 -9.16
C GLN A 102 -4.80 -10.79 -7.80
N ASP A 103 -5.08 -9.63 -7.22
CA ASP A 103 -5.80 -9.49 -5.95
C ASP A 103 -7.19 -10.14 -6.01
N ARG A 104 -7.95 -9.88 -7.08
CA ARG A 104 -9.26 -10.51 -7.30
C ARG A 104 -9.17 -12.04 -7.38
N LYS A 105 -8.16 -12.57 -8.08
CA LYS A 105 -7.92 -14.01 -8.15
C LYS A 105 -7.62 -14.58 -6.77
N ARG A 106 -6.76 -13.93 -6.00
CA ARG A 106 -6.42 -14.32 -4.62
C ARG A 106 -7.66 -14.38 -3.74
N LEU A 107 -8.51 -13.36 -3.82
CA LEU A 107 -9.74 -13.26 -3.03
C LEU A 107 -10.90 -14.13 -3.58
N GLY A 108 -10.70 -14.86 -4.68
CA GLY A 108 -11.73 -15.69 -5.30
C GLY A 108 -12.89 -14.89 -5.92
N ILE A 109 -12.68 -13.61 -6.22
CA ILE A 109 -13.68 -12.72 -6.79
C ILE A 109 -13.63 -12.81 -8.32
N LYS A 110 -14.73 -13.26 -8.93
CA LYS A 110 -14.90 -13.31 -10.40
C LYS A 110 -15.12 -11.91 -10.95
#